data_AF-A0A496QBA8-F1
#
_entry.id   AF-A0A496QBA8-F1
#
_cell.length_a   1.000
_cell.length_b   1.000
_cell.length_c   1.000
_cell.angle_alpha   90.00
_cell.angle_beta   90.00
_cell.angle_gamma   90.00
#
_symmetry.space_group_name_H-M   'P 1'
#
loop_
_entity.id
_entity.type
_entity.pdbx_description
1 polymer ?
#
loop_
_entity_poly.entity_id
_entity_poly.type
_entity_poly.pdbx_seq_one_letter_code
_entity_poly.pdbx_strand_id
1 'polypeptide(L)'
;MKIFLEGVEREDLDRFVSETDEFCTDAESADLVVLKTQGDSASIGRPLLVKTENGWRLITQDLEMTMSDLGLLRAAYEVLVNGKHFWEIFVHVERFKKLVGNLLKSLIVMMEVEDENGMSHSQRVTDLVVEFAKFLGLSESVREFLQDATMLHDIGRVGLEQLMLYTPTRLRVLEDHESDHTVVGSLLLATLEHFDAYVPIARSHHERWDGKGYPDGLKGEQIPYLARIVAIVDWYDWATTTVSSEFDWGPLDKEAALKKIEVMAGKHFDPHLAKTFIEFMKQR
;
A
#
# COMPACT_ATOMS: atom_id res chain seq x y z
N MET A 1 8.58 -17.08 42.19
CA MET A 1 7.88 -16.51 41.02
C MET A 1 7.18 -17.64 40.28
N LYS A 2 5.95 -17.46 39.81
CA LYS A 2 5.22 -18.47 39.01
C LYS A 2 5.57 -18.34 37.53
N ILE A 3 5.97 -19.44 36.89
CA ILE A 3 6.53 -19.42 35.54
C ILE A 3 5.74 -20.34 34.62
N PHE A 4 5.23 -19.79 33.52
CA PHE A 4 4.56 -20.55 32.46
C PHE A 4 5.49 -20.70 31.25
N LEU A 5 5.57 -21.92 30.72
CA LEU A 5 6.41 -22.29 29.57
C LEU A 5 5.58 -22.91 28.44
N GLU A 6 5.74 -22.40 27.23
CA GLU A 6 5.10 -22.97 26.04
C GLU A 6 6.12 -23.34 24.96
N GLY A 7 6.33 -24.65 24.76
CA GLY A 7 7.24 -25.17 23.73
C GLY A 7 8.72 -25.00 24.05
N VAL A 8 9.08 -24.71 25.30
CA VAL A 8 10.41 -24.29 25.74
C VAL A 8 10.97 -25.29 26.76
N GLU A 9 12.21 -25.75 26.58
CA GLU A 9 12.89 -26.63 27.55
C GLU A 9 13.39 -25.84 28.78
N ARG A 10 13.38 -26.50 29.95
CA ARG A 10 13.71 -25.89 31.24
C ARG A 10 15.17 -25.42 31.33
N GLU A 11 16.11 -26.21 30.82
CA GLU A 11 17.57 -26.00 30.94
C GLU A 11 18.03 -24.65 30.38
N ASP A 12 17.38 -24.20 29.32
CA ASP A 12 17.71 -22.94 28.67
C ASP A 12 17.23 -21.68 29.49
N LEU A 13 16.52 -21.86 30.62
CA LEU A 13 16.00 -20.79 31.48
C LEU A 13 16.89 -20.49 32.68
N ASP A 14 17.92 -21.27 32.92
CA ASP A 14 18.72 -21.28 34.16
C ASP A 14 19.36 -19.91 34.50
N ARG A 15 19.44 -18.99 33.54
CA ARG A 15 19.94 -17.61 33.73
C ARG A 15 18.91 -16.60 34.25
N PHE A 16 17.62 -16.91 34.21
CA PHE A 16 16.52 -16.00 34.60
C PHE A 16 15.66 -16.53 35.75
N VAL A 17 15.86 -17.80 36.11
CA VAL A 17 15.02 -18.52 37.05
C VAL A 17 15.87 -18.96 38.22
N SER A 18 15.41 -18.64 39.42
CA SER A 18 15.99 -19.09 40.68
C SER A 18 15.56 -20.52 41.01
N GLU A 19 16.33 -21.22 41.83
CA GLU A 19 15.96 -22.54 42.35
C GLU A 19 14.64 -22.55 43.14
N THR A 20 14.19 -21.37 43.59
CA THR A 20 12.98 -21.17 44.39
C THR A 20 11.73 -20.86 43.56
N ASP A 21 11.82 -20.84 42.24
CA ASP A 21 10.69 -20.53 41.37
C ASP A 21 9.80 -21.75 41.09
N GLU A 22 8.51 -21.50 40.91
CA GLU A 22 7.47 -22.52 40.72
C GLU A 22 6.96 -22.46 39.28
N PHE A 23 6.89 -23.61 38.60
CA PHE A 23 6.31 -23.69 37.25
C PHE A 23 4.80 -23.93 37.32
N CYS A 24 4.04 -23.26 36.46
CA CYS A 24 2.59 -23.40 36.36
C CYS A 24 2.16 -23.77 34.93
N THR A 25 0.99 -24.39 34.83
CA THR A 25 0.38 -24.84 33.56
C THR A 25 -0.59 -23.83 32.96
N ASP A 26 -0.79 -22.70 33.64
CA ASP A 26 -1.70 -21.64 33.23
C ASP A 26 -0.94 -20.31 33.18
N ALA A 27 -1.09 -19.58 32.06
CA ALA A 27 -0.39 -18.33 31.80
C ALA A 27 -0.96 -17.15 32.61
N GLU A 28 -2.24 -17.16 32.97
CA GLU A 28 -2.88 -16.04 33.68
C GLU A 28 -2.40 -15.92 35.14
N SER A 29 -2.16 -17.07 35.76
CA SER A 29 -1.63 -17.19 37.11
C SER A 29 -0.11 -17.03 37.22
N ALA A 30 0.59 -16.89 36.08
CA ALA A 30 2.05 -16.73 36.04
C ALA A 30 2.49 -15.29 36.34
N ASP A 31 3.67 -15.18 36.94
CA ASP A 31 4.43 -13.94 37.08
C ASP A 31 5.41 -13.73 35.90
N LEU A 32 5.80 -14.82 35.22
CA LEU A 32 6.70 -14.83 34.07
C LEU A 32 6.20 -15.80 32.99
N VAL A 33 6.07 -15.33 31.75
CA VAL A 33 5.65 -16.15 30.59
C VAL A 33 6.79 -16.26 29.58
N VAL A 34 7.09 -17.48 29.14
CA VAL A 34 8.14 -17.77 28.15
C VAL A 34 7.60 -18.61 26.99
N LEU A 35 7.80 -18.12 25.77
CA LEU A 35 7.29 -18.73 24.53
C LEU A 35 8.44 -19.09 23.59
N LYS A 36 8.33 -20.22 22.88
CA LYS A 36 9.21 -20.57 21.76
C LYS A 36 8.68 -19.98 20.46
N THR A 37 9.50 -19.19 19.77
CA THR A 37 9.21 -18.72 18.41
C THR A 37 9.69 -19.77 17.39
N GLN A 38 8.92 -20.02 16.33
CA GLN A 38 9.32 -20.91 15.23
C GLN A 38 9.82 -20.10 14.02
N GLY A 39 11.01 -20.45 13.51
CA GLY A 39 11.59 -19.93 12.26
C GLY A 39 12.87 -20.66 11.88
N ASP A 40 13.10 -20.89 10.59
CA ASP A 40 14.15 -21.73 9.98
C ASP A 40 15.60 -21.18 10.08
N SER A 41 15.86 -20.23 10.98
CA SER A 41 17.23 -19.76 11.25
C SER A 41 17.58 -19.99 12.72
N ALA A 42 18.64 -20.78 12.92
CA ALA A 42 19.08 -21.25 14.21
C ALA A 42 19.68 -20.10 15.05
N SER A 43 18.84 -19.46 15.85
CA SER A 43 19.27 -18.77 17.07
C SER A 43 18.14 -18.71 18.08
N ILE A 44 18.35 -19.32 19.24
CA ILE A 44 17.47 -19.28 20.40
C ILE A 44 17.53 -17.86 21.01
N GLY A 45 16.41 -17.15 21.06
CA GLY A 45 16.27 -15.88 21.81
C GLY A 45 14.83 -15.75 22.29
N ARG A 46 14.63 -15.53 23.60
CA ARG A 46 13.34 -15.75 24.30
C ARG A 46 12.69 -14.41 24.68
N PRO A 47 11.51 -14.07 24.16
CA PRO A 47 10.75 -12.94 24.68
C PRO A 47 10.28 -13.27 26.11
N LEU A 48 10.61 -12.41 27.07
CA LEU A 48 10.21 -12.55 28.49
C LEU A 48 9.17 -11.48 28.81
N LEU A 49 7.95 -11.90 29.15
CA LEU A 49 6.91 -11.03 29.70
C LEU A 49 6.88 -11.20 31.21
N VAL A 50 7.23 -10.13 31.93
CA VAL A 50 7.30 -10.08 33.40
C VAL A 50 6.11 -9.30 33.95
N LYS A 51 5.37 -9.89 34.88
CA LYS A 51 4.29 -9.21 35.61
C LYS A 51 4.89 -8.35 36.71
N THR A 52 4.63 -7.05 36.68
CA THR A 52 5.05 -6.10 37.72
C THR A 52 3.84 -5.49 38.41
N GLU A 53 4.06 -4.78 39.52
CA GLU A 53 3.00 -4.02 40.21
C GLU A 53 2.31 -2.99 39.30
N ASN A 54 2.98 -2.54 38.23
CA ASN A 54 2.47 -1.56 37.26
C ASN A 54 2.01 -2.22 35.93
N GLY A 55 1.74 -3.52 35.93
CA GLY A 55 1.37 -4.29 34.74
C GLY A 55 2.53 -5.08 34.14
N TRP A 56 2.36 -5.61 32.94
CA TRP A 56 3.37 -6.45 32.30
C TRP A 56 4.46 -5.64 31.61
N ARG A 57 5.71 -6.12 31.70
CA ARG A 57 6.88 -5.55 31.03
C ARG A 57 7.55 -6.60 30.16
N LEU A 58 7.85 -6.22 28.93
CA LEU A 58 8.65 -7.03 28.01
C LEU A 58 10.13 -6.77 28.27
N ILE A 59 10.90 -7.84 28.47
CA ILE A 59 12.37 -7.80 28.52
C ILE A 59 12.88 -8.51 27.26
N THR A 60 13.45 -7.73 26.34
CA THR A 60 14.18 -8.25 25.18
C THR A 60 15.66 -7.94 25.36
N GLN A 61 16.46 -8.96 25.64
CA GLN A 61 17.90 -8.90 25.38
C GLN A 61 18.18 -9.81 24.19
N ASP A 62 18.91 -9.27 23.21
CA ASP A 62 19.43 -9.97 22.03
C ASP A 62 18.38 -10.62 21.12
N LEU A 63 17.30 -9.90 20.81
CA LEU A 63 16.29 -10.32 19.84
C LEU A 63 16.16 -9.26 18.75
N GLU A 64 16.63 -9.57 17.54
CA GLU A 64 16.19 -8.86 16.35
C GLU A 64 14.74 -9.27 16.09
N MET A 65 13.81 -8.44 16.53
CA MET A 65 12.40 -8.58 16.23
C MET A 65 12.04 -7.73 15.03
N THR A 66 11.26 -8.31 14.11
CA THR A 66 10.64 -7.52 13.05
C THR A 66 9.46 -6.72 13.61
N MET A 67 9.01 -5.70 12.87
CA MET A 67 7.81 -4.94 13.25
C MET A 67 6.56 -5.83 13.33
N SER A 68 6.50 -6.87 12.50
CA SER A 68 5.41 -7.85 12.49
C SER A 68 5.40 -8.69 13.78
N ASP A 69 6.57 -9.06 14.30
CA ASP A 69 6.69 -9.81 15.57
C ASP A 69 6.21 -8.99 16.77
N LEU A 70 6.54 -7.69 16.80
CA LEU A 70 6.05 -6.75 17.81
C LEU A 70 4.52 -6.56 17.73
N GLY A 71 3.97 -6.54 16.52
CA GLY A 71 2.53 -6.47 16.27
C GLY A 71 1.78 -7.68 16.83
N LEU A 72 2.29 -8.89 16.57
CA LEU A 72 1.74 -10.15 17.07
C LEU A 72 1.79 -10.22 18.61
N LEU A 73 2.91 -9.84 19.22
CA LEU A 73 3.04 -9.81 20.68
C LEU A 73 2.11 -8.80 21.34
N ARG A 74 1.93 -7.63 20.73
CA ARG A 74 0.95 -6.64 21.20
C ARG A 74 -0.48 -7.17 21.09
N ALA A 75 -0.82 -7.84 19.99
CA ALA A 75 -2.14 -8.44 19.81
C ALA A 75 -2.39 -9.54 20.86
N ALA A 76 -1.42 -10.42 21.10
CA ALA A 76 -1.49 -11.45 22.13
C ALA A 76 -1.69 -10.84 23.53
N TYR A 77 -0.96 -9.77 23.87
CA TYR A 77 -1.13 -9.04 25.13
C TYR A 77 -2.55 -8.49 25.30
N GLU A 78 -3.11 -7.87 24.27
CA GLU A 78 -4.46 -7.30 24.32
C GLU A 78 -5.54 -8.39 24.50
N VAL A 79 -5.35 -9.57 23.90
CA VAL A 79 -6.28 -10.70 24.09
C VAL A 79 -6.13 -11.31 25.48
N LEU A 80 -4.90 -11.68 25.85
CA LEU A 80 -4.62 -12.49 27.04
C LEU A 80 -4.69 -11.68 28.34
N VAL A 81 -4.33 -10.40 28.31
CA VAL A 81 -4.23 -9.56 29.51
C VAL A 81 -5.39 -8.59 29.64
N ASN A 82 -5.80 -7.94 28.54
CA ASN A 82 -6.89 -6.98 28.58
C ASN A 82 -8.26 -7.63 28.28
N GLY A 83 -8.30 -8.95 28.04
CA GLY A 83 -9.53 -9.68 27.78
C GLY A 83 -10.24 -9.26 26.49
N LYS A 84 -9.56 -8.58 25.57
CA LYS A 84 -10.16 -8.18 24.30
C LYS A 84 -10.40 -9.39 23.44
N HIS A 85 -11.56 -9.46 22.80
CA HIS A 85 -11.78 -10.49 21.80
C HIS A 85 -10.87 -10.23 20.60
N PHE A 86 -10.27 -11.29 20.03
CA PHE A 86 -9.45 -11.19 18.82
C PHE A 86 -10.14 -10.38 17.70
N TRP A 87 -11.47 -10.53 17.59
CA TRP A 87 -12.30 -9.76 16.66
C TRP A 87 -12.26 -8.24 16.89
N GLU A 88 -12.17 -7.78 18.14
CA GLU A 88 -12.05 -6.36 18.45
C GLU A 88 -10.71 -5.80 17.97
N ILE A 89 -9.62 -6.53 18.23
CA ILE A 89 -8.27 -6.16 17.77
C ILE A 89 -8.23 -6.13 16.24
N PHE A 90 -8.75 -7.18 15.60
CA PHE A 90 -8.85 -7.25 14.15
C PHE A 90 -9.65 -6.07 13.58
N VAL A 91 -10.83 -5.77 14.14
CA VAL A 91 -11.65 -4.61 13.75
C VAL A 91 -10.88 -3.31 13.97
N HIS A 92 -10.11 -3.17 15.04
CA HIS A 92 -9.29 -1.97 15.28
C HIS A 92 -8.16 -1.82 14.26
N VAL A 93 -7.48 -2.91 13.90
CA VAL A 93 -6.44 -2.91 12.85
C VAL A 93 -7.04 -2.56 11.50
N GLU A 94 -8.15 -3.18 11.12
CA GLU A 94 -8.85 -2.89 9.86
C GLU A 94 -9.38 -1.44 9.83
N ARG A 95 -9.90 -0.93 10.95
CA ARG A 95 -10.29 0.49 11.06
C ARG A 95 -9.09 1.42 10.93
N PHE A 96 -7.96 1.07 11.53
CA PHE A 96 -6.75 1.87 11.45
C PHE A 96 -6.21 1.92 10.02
N LYS A 97 -6.14 0.78 9.33
CA LYS A 97 -5.78 0.69 7.90
C LYS A 97 -6.68 1.57 7.04
N LYS A 98 -8.00 1.46 7.22
CA LYS A 98 -8.98 2.31 6.51
C LYS A 98 -8.80 3.79 6.82
N LEU A 99 -8.52 4.13 8.08
CA LEU A 99 -8.27 5.51 8.48
C LEU A 99 -7.04 6.08 7.78
N VAL A 100 -5.91 5.36 7.82
CA VAL A 100 -4.67 5.77 7.13
C VAL A 100 -4.92 5.90 5.62
N GLY A 101 -5.59 4.93 5.00
CA GLY A 101 -5.92 4.97 3.57
C GLY A 101 -6.79 6.17 3.22
N ASN A 102 -7.83 6.44 4.01
CA ASN A 102 -8.69 7.60 3.79
C ASN A 102 -7.94 8.93 3.97
N LEU A 103 -7.03 9.02 4.94
CA LEU A 103 -6.20 10.21 5.14
C LEU A 103 -5.29 10.46 3.93
N LEU A 104 -4.62 9.42 3.41
CA LEU A 104 -3.79 9.53 2.20
C LEU A 104 -4.60 9.99 0.99
N LYS A 105 -5.78 9.40 0.78
CA LYS A 105 -6.70 9.79 -0.29
C LYS A 105 -7.15 11.24 -0.15
N SER A 106 -7.51 11.68 1.07
CA SER A 106 -7.88 13.07 1.32
C SER A 106 -6.74 14.05 1.03
N LEU A 107 -5.49 13.68 1.35
CA LEU A 107 -4.33 14.51 1.03
C LEU A 107 -4.15 14.67 -0.49
N ILE A 108 -4.33 13.60 -1.27
CA ILE A 108 -4.27 13.66 -2.73
C ILE A 108 -5.34 14.60 -3.27
N VAL A 109 -6.60 14.40 -2.86
CA VAL A 109 -7.73 15.24 -3.29
C VAL A 109 -7.49 16.72 -2.96
N MET A 110 -6.87 17.04 -1.81
CA MET A 110 -6.57 18.41 -1.42
C MET A 110 -5.48 19.10 -2.25
N MET A 111 -4.60 18.35 -2.93
CA MET A 111 -3.54 18.91 -3.77
C MET A 111 -3.96 19.04 -5.22
N GLU A 112 -4.89 18.20 -5.68
CA GLU A 112 -5.37 18.22 -7.05
C GLU A 112 -6.37 19.35 -7.29
N VAL A 113 -6.40 19.86 -8.52
CA VAL A 113 -7.39 20.84 -8.95
C VAL A 113 -8.68 20.11 -9.31
N GLU A 114 -9.79 20.58 -8.74
CA GLU A 114 -11.12 20.06 -9.02
C GLU A 114 -11.64 20.51 -10.40
N ASP A 115 -12.45 19.66 -11.05
CA ASP A 115 -13.21 20.03 -12.24
C ASP A 115 -14.45 20.89 -11.91
N GLU A 116 -15.27 21.18 -12.91
CA GLU A 116 -16.53 21.93 -12.74
C GLU A 116 -17.55 21.24 -11.82
N ASN A 117 -17.39 19.93 -11.58
CA ASN A 117 -18.26 19.12 -10.73
C ASN A 117 -17.69 18.95 -9.30
N GLY A 118 -16.54 19.57 -8.99
CA GLY A 118 -15.87 19.45 -7.70
C GLY A 118 -15.13 18.12 -7.50
N MET A 119 -14.83 17.39 -8.58
CA MET A 119 -14.09 16.14 -8.52
C MET A 119 -12.62 16.37 -8.86
N SER A 120 -11.74 15.85 -8.01
CA SER A 120 -10.31 15.75 -8.29
C SER A 120 -10.01 14.74 -9.40
N HIS A 121 -8.82 14.82 -10.00
CA HIS A 121 -8.37 13.91 -11.06
C HIS A 121 -8.38 12.45 -10.60
N SER A 122 -7.77 12.16 -9.46
CA SER A 122 -7.73 10.82 -8.86
C SER A 122 -9.13 10.24 -8.64
N GLN A 123 -10.13 11.07 -8.29
CA GLN A 123 -11.52 10.61 -8.15
C GLN A 123 -12.14 10.25 -9.50
N ARG A 124 -12.00 11.12 -10.53
CA ARG A 124 -12.55 10.87 -11.87
C ARG A 124 -11.94 9.63 -12.52
N VAL A 125 -10.61 9.49 -12.42
CA VAL A 125 -9.89 8.30 -12.92
C VAL A 125 -10.35 7.05 -12.17
N THR A 126 -10.47 7.11 -10.85
CA THR A 126 -10.92 5.96 -10.04
C THR A 126 -12.32 5.49 -10.44
N ASP A 127 -13.28 6.41 -10.53
CA ASP A 127 -14.66 6.07 -10.89
C ASP A 127 -14.72 5.41 -12.28
N LEU A 128 -14.00 5.97 -13.25
CA LEU A 128 -13.97 5.44 -14.61
C LEU A 128 -13.22 4.10 -14.70
N VAL A 129 -12.15 3.90 -13.92
CA VAL A 129 -11.43 2.62 -13.81
C VAL A 129 -12.33 1.53 -13.24
N VAL A 130 -13.09 1.82 -12.17
CA VAL A 130 -13.99 0.84 -11.55
C VAL A 130 -15.13 0.45 -12.49
N GLU A 131 -15.69 1.40 -13.23
CA GLU A 131 -16.69 1.12 -14.25
C GLU A 131 -16.12 0.30 -15.41
N PHE A 132 -14.93 0.65 -15.89
CA PHE A 132 -14.27 -0.08 -16.96
C PHE A 132 -13.89 -1.51 -16.51
N ALA A 133 -13.40 -1.67 -15.29
CA ALA A 133 -13.14 -2.97 -14.67
C ALA A 133 -14.40 -3.84 -14.59
N LYS A 134 -15.55 -3.23 -14.31
CA LYS A 134 -16.85 -3.93 -14.31
C LYS A 134 -17.23 -4.37 -15.72
N PHE A 135 -17.00 -3.52 -16.72
CA PHE A 135 -17.21 -3.86 -18.13
C PHE A 135 -16.32 -5.02 -18.59
N LEU A 136 -15.07 -5.08 -18.10
CA LEU A 136 -14.13 -6.17 -18.34
C LEU A 136 -14.49 -7.48 -17.61
N GLY A 137 -15.53 -7.49 -16.77
CA GLY A 137 -15.95 -8.66 -16.01
C GLY A 137 -15.06 -8.98 -14.79
N LEU A 138 -14.30 -8.01 -14.28
CA LEU A 138 -13.47 -8.21 -13.09
C LEU A 138 -14.35 -8.35 -11.83
N SER A 139 -13.91 -9.23 -10.91
CA SER A 139 -14.63 -9.51 -9.66
C SER A 139 -14.77 -8.26 -8.79
N GLU A 140 -15.75 -8.27 -7.88
CA GLU A 140 -15.93 -7.17 -6.91
C GLU A 140 -14.63 -6.91 -6.12
N SER A 141 -13.96 -7.97 -5.65
CA SER A 141 -12.69 -7.85 -4.92
C SER A 141 -11.59 -7.14 -5.71
N VAL A 142 -11.51 -7.36 -7.02
CA VAL A 142 -10.53 -6.68 -7.89
C VAL A 142 -10.94 -5.22 -8.12
N ARG A 143 -12.24 -4.94 -8.18
CA ARG A 143 -12.76 -3.58 -8.31
C ARG A 143 -12.54 -2.75 -7.04
N GLU A 144 -12.76 -3.33 -5.86
CA GLU A 144 -12.42 -2.70 -4.57
C GLU A 144 -10.92 -2.42 -4.47
N PHE A 145 -10.08 -3.37 -4.88
CA PHE A 145 -8.64 -3.17 -4.95
C PHE A 145 -8.25 -2.03 -5.91
N LEU A 146 -8.83 -2.00 -7.12
CA LEU A 146 -8.59 -0.93 -8.10
C LEU A 146 -9.07 0.42 -7.57
N GLN A 147 -10.18 0.46 -6.84
CA GLN A 147 -10.70 1.69 -6.25
C GLN A 147 -9.66 2.33 -5.32
N ASP A 148 -9.06 1.52 -4.44
CA ASP A 148 -8.06 2.00 -3.49
C ASP A 148 -6.72 2.31 -4.15
N ALA A 149 -6.25 1.42 -5.04
CA ALA A 149 -4.95 1.58 -5.70
C ALA A 149 -4.93 2.76 -6.68
N THR A 150 -6.02 2.97 -7.42
CA THR A 150 -6.13 4.07 -8.39
C THR A 150 -6.19 5.41 -7.68
N MET A 151 -6.91 5.53 -6.57
CA MET A 151 -6.90 6.77 -5.77
C MET A 151 -5.51 7.16 -5.25
N LEU A 152 -4.54 6.23 -5.26
CA LEU A 152 -3.19 6.42 -4.74
C LEU A 152 -2.12 6.38 -5.84
N HIS A 153 -2.49 6.29 -7.13
CA HIS A 153 -1.52 6.12 -8.22
C HIS A 153 -0.49 7.26 -8.27
N ASP A 154 -0.94 8.48 -7.99
CA ASP A 154 -0.15 9.72 -8.02
C ASP A 154 0.32 10.21 -6.64
N ILE A 155 0.25 9.37 -5.60
CA ILE A 155 0.68 9.75 -4.24
C ILE A 155 2.11 10.29 -4.17
N GLY A 156 2.98 9.90 -5.11
CA GLY A 156 4.36 10.40 -5.19
C GLY A 156 4.46 11.90 -5.45
N ARG A 157 3.45 12.53 -6.06
CA ARG A 157 3.41 13.99 -6.28
C ARG A 157 3.43 14.76 -4.96
N VAL A 158 2.83 14.21 -3.88
CA VAL A 158 2.85 14.79 -2.52
C VAL A 158 4.29 15.07 -2.05
N GLY A 159 5.21 14.14 -2.31
CA GLY A 159 6.59 14.24 -1.88
C GLY A 159 7.43 15.18 -2.76
N LEU A 160 7.10 15.30 -4.05
CA LEU A 160 7.89 16.05 -5.02
C LEU A 160 7.63 17.55 -4.96
N GLU A 161 6.37 17.98 -4.80
CA GLU A 161 6.01 19.41 -4.77
C GLU A 161 6.67 20.15 -3.59
N GLN A 162 6.84 19.48 -2.45
CA GLN A 162 7.55 20.06 -1.29
C GLN A 162 9.06 20.18 -1.50
N LEU A 163 9.68 19.25 -2.22
CA LEU A 163 11.12 19.26 -2.49
C LEU A 163 11.51 20.40 -3.45
N MET A 164 10.59 20.83 -4.32
CA MET A 164 10.78 21.97 -5.22
C MET A 164 10.89 23.32 -4.49
N LEU A 165 10.28 23.45 -3.30
CA LEU A 165 10.28 24.71 -2.54
C LEU A 165 11.63 24.99 -1.84
N TYR A 166 12.50 23.99 -1.64
CA TYR A 166 13.54 24.09 -0.62
C TYR A 166 15.01 24.16 -1.04
N THR A 167 15.48 23.79 -2.24
CA THR A 167 16.91 24.07 -2.60
C THR A 167 17.31 23.86 -4.07
N PRO A 168 18.12 24.75 -4.69
CA PRO A 168 18.67 24.55 -6.05
C PRO A 168 19.70 23.41 -6.19
N THR A 169 20.28 22.91 -5.10
CA THR A 169 21.52 22.10 -5.14
C THR A 169 21.33 20.62 -4.82
N ARG A 170 20.20 20.20 -4.22
CA ARG A 170 19.94 18.78 -3.90
C ARG A 170 19.17 18.04 -5.00
N LEU A 171 18.62 18.77 -5.97
CA LEU A 171 17.75 18.30 -7.05
C LEU A 171 18.50 17.87 -8.33
N ARG A 172 19.77 17.44 -8.25
CA ARG A 172 20.52 16.96 -9.43
C ARG A 172 20.23 15.51 -9.81
N VAL A 173 19.32 14.83 -9.09
CA VAL A 173 19.03 13.39 -9.27
C VAL A 173 17.55 13.14 -9.66
N LEU A 174 16.68 14.13 -9.45
CA LEU A 174 15.28 14.11 -9.87
C LEU A 174 15.16 15.05 -11.09
N GLU A 175 15.60 14.57 -12.25
CA GLU A 175 15.73 15.36 -13.48
C GLU A 175 14.42 15.40 -14.31
N ASP A 176 13.47 14.49 -14.05
CA ASP A 176 12.19 14.36 -14.78
C ASP A 176 11.01 14.10 -13.82
N HIS A 177 10.34 15.20 -13.47
CA HIS A 177 9.25 15.27 -12.49
C HIS A 177 8.11 14.26 -12.73
N GLU A 178 7.79 13.96 -13.98
CA GLU A 178 6.71 13.05 -14.35
C GLU A 178 7.11 11.57 -14.21
N SER A 179 8.40 11.26 -14.23
CA SER A 179 8.87 9.90 -13.96
C SER A 179 9.09 9.64 -12.47
N ASP A 180 9.53 10.67 -11.75
CA ASP A 180 9.93 10.55 -10.36
C ASP A 180 8.76 10.26 -9.41
N HIS A 181 7.53 10.71 -9.71
CA HIS A 181 6.40 10.48 -8.80
C HIS A 181 6.04 9.00 -8.74
N THR A 182 6.20 8.26 -9.83
CA THR A 182 5.98 6.81 -9.83
C THR A 182 6.96 6.10 -8.90
N VAL A 183 8.23 6.55 -8.86
CA VAL A 183 9.27 5.99 -8.01
C VAL A 183 9.03 6.39 -6.56
N VAL A 184 8.83 7.68 -6.27
CA VAL A 184 8.55 8.19 -4.92
C VAL A 184 7.28 7.57 -4.35
N GLY A 185 6.22 7.47 -5.15
CA GLY A 185 4.97 6.84 -4.77
C GLY A 185 5.14 5.36 -4.45
N SER A 186 5.89 4.63 -5.27
CA SER A 186 6.22 3.22 -5.01
C SER A 186 6.97 3.02 -3.70
N LEU A 187 7.95 3.88 -3.40
CA LEU A 187 8.71 3.82 -2.16
C LEU A 187 7.82 4.12 -0.95
N LEU A 188 7.01 5.18 -1.02
CA LEU A 188 6.09 5.56 0.05
C LEU A 188 5.10 4.44 0.37
N LEU A 189 4.44 3.88 -0.65
CA LEU A 189 3.50 2.79 -0.48
C LEU A 189 4.18 1.53 0.08
N ALA A 190 5.39 1.21 -0.38
CA ALA A 190 6.15 0.07 0.13
C ALA A 190 6.57 0.18 1.61
N THR A 191 6.66 1.41 2.15
CA THR A 191 6.91 1.58 3.60
C THR A 191 5.71 1.26 4.48
N LEU A 192 4.51 1.15 3.89
CA LEU A 192 3.27 0.89 4.59
C LEU A 192 2.79 -0.52 4.24
N GLU A 193 2.98 -1.49 5.13
CA GLU A 193 2.73 -2.94 4.93
C GLU A 193 1.34 -3.30 4.35
N HIS A 194 0.35 -2.39 4.41
CA HIS A 194 -0.98 -2.62 3.83
C HIS A 194 -1.14 -2.09 2.39
N PHE A 195 -0.25 -1.19 1.96
CA PHE A 195 -0.33 -0.48 0.68
C PHE A 195 0.73 -0.98 -0.32
N ASP A 196 1.61 -1.88 0.09
CA ASP A 196 2.60 -2.55 -0.75
C ASP A 196 1.96 -3.22 -1.98
N ALA A 197 0.76 -3.77 -1.81
CA ALA A 197 -0.01 -4.38 -2.88
C ALA A 197 -0.37 -3.39 -4.00
N TYR A 198 -0.45 -2.08 -3.72
CA TYR A 198 -0.77 -1.03 -4.69
C TYR A 198 0.45 -0.53 -5.47
N VAL A 199 1.65 -0.86 -5.01
CA VAL A 199 2.92 -0.46 -5.64
C VAL A 199 2.97 -0.75 -7.14
N PRO A 200 2.54 -1.91 -7.66
CA PRO A 200 2.60 -2.18 -9.10
C PRO A 200 1.81 -1.18 -9.95
N ILE A 201 0.69 -0.65 -9.44
CA ILE A 201 -0.12 0.36 -10.14
C ILE A 201 0.57 1.72 -10.07
N ALA A 202 0.91 2.19 -8.87
CA ALA A 202 1.56 3.49 -8.68
C ALA A 202 2.90 3.58 -9.43
N ARG A 203 3.67 2.48 -9.48
CA ARG A 203 4.95 2.44 -10.19
C ARG A 203 4.80 2.38 -11.71
N SER A 204 3.80 1.68 -12.22
CA SER A 204 3.77 1.26 -13.64
C SER A 204 2.66 1.89 -14.48
N HIS A 205 1.84 2.80 -13.94
CA HIS A 205 0.72 3.40 -14.70
C HIS A 205 1.18 4.31 -15.86
N HIS A 206 2.45 4.73 -15.88
CA HIS A 206 3.06 5.43 -17.02
C HIS A 206 3.98 4.55 -17.88
N GLU A 207 4.01 3.24 -17.62
CA GLU A 207 4.66 2.31 -18.54
C GLU A 207 3.91 2.23 -19.86
N ARG A 208 4.65 2.16 -20.97
CA ARG A 208 4.08 2.17 -22.32
C ARG A 208 4.26 0.80 -22.94
N TRP A 209 3.23 0.31 -23.63
CA TRP A 209 3.22 -1.03 -24.25
C TRP A 209 4.44 -1.32 -25.12
N ASP A 210 5.00 -0.31 -25.79
CA ASP A 210 6.20 -0.42 -26.63
C ASP A 210 7.54 -0.44 -25.87
N GLY A 211 7.54 -0.28 -24.54
CA GLY A 211 8.72 -0.28 -23.68
C GLY A 211 9.43 1.09 -23.59
N LYS A 212 8.81 2.17 -24.05
CA LYS A 212 9.36 3.54 -23.94
C LYS A 212 8.65 4.38 -22.87
N GLY A 213 7.96 3.72 -21.94
CA GLY A 213 7.43 4.37 -20.74
C GLY A 213 8.49 4.43 -19.65
N TYR A 214 8.05 4.75 -18.45
CA TYR A 214 8.88 4.89 -17.26
C TYR A 214 8.13 4.31 -16.05
N PRO A 215 8.84 4.01 -14.94
CA PRO A 215 10.27 4.21 -14.69
C PRO A 215 11.17 3.05 -15.11
N ASP A 216 10.62 1.87 -15.39
CA ASP A 216 11.38 0.63 -15.58
C ASP A 216 11.51 0.23 -17.07
N GLY A 217 10.73 0.86 -17.96
CA GLY A 217 10.74 0.57 -19.40
C GLY A 217 10.12 -0.81 -19.71
N LEU A 218 9.14 -1.22 -18.91
CA LEU A 218 8.44 -2.49 -19.08
C LEU A 218 7.71 -2.54 -20.42
N LYS A 219 7.77 -3.70 -21.09
CA LYS A 219 7.18 -3.87 -22.42
C LYS A 219 6.07 -4.92 -22.43
N GLY A 220 4.97 -4.59 -23.10
CA GLY A 220 3.86 -5.53 -23.29
C GLY A 220 3.30 -6.06 -21.97
N GLU A 221 3.25 -7.38 -21.86
CA GLU A 221 2.71 -8.07 -20.68
C GLU A 221 3.62 -8.03 -19.45
N GLN A 222 4.84 -7.49 -19.56
CA GLN A 222 5.66 -7.18 -18.39
C GLN A 222 5.00 -6.09 -17.52
N ILE A 223 4.17 -5.24 -18.12
CA ILE A 223 3.40 -4.22 -17.40
C ILE A 223 2.25 -4.91 -16.63
N PRO A 224 2.13 -4.70 -15.31
CA PRO A 224 1.04 -5.27 -14.52
C PRO A 224 -0.32 -4.99 -15.16
N TYR A 225 -1.17 -6.02 -15.25
CA TYR A 225 -2.45 -5.92 -15.96
C TYR A 225 -3.32 -4.76 -15.45
N LEU A 226 -3.42 -4.60 -14.13
CA LEU A 226 -4.19 -3.53 -13.53
C LEU A 226 -3.58 -2.14 -13.79
N ALA A 227 -2.25 -2.03 -13.90
CA ALA A 227 -1.60 -0.78 -14.27
C ALA A 227 -1.90 -0.39 -15.73
N ARG A 228 -2.00 -1.36 -16.64
CA ARG A 228 -2.41 -1.11 -18.04
C ARG A 228 -3.85 -0.58 -18.15
N ILE A 229 -4.74 -1.02 -17.26
CA ILE A 229 -6.12 -0.50 -17.17
C ILE A 229 -6.09 0.97 -16.73
N VAL A 230 -5.40 1.25 -15.62
CA VAL A 230 -5.28 2.61 -15.08
C VAL A 230 -4.65 3.55 -16.10
N ALA A 231 -3.56 3.15 -16.78
CA ALA A 231 -2.85 3.96 -17.77
C ALA A 231 -3.74 4.51 -18.90
N ILE A 232 -4.70 3.72 -19.39
CA ILE A 232 -5.61 4.15 -20.46
C ILE A 232 -6.62 5.17 -19.94
N VAL A 233 -7.14 4.94 -18.74
CA VAL A 233 -8.17 5.78 -18.11
C VAL A 233 -7.57 7.11 -17.65
N ASP A 234 -6.41 7.05 -17.02
CA ASP A 234 -5.61 8.20 -16.59
C ASP A 234 -5.34 9.14 -17.77
N TRP A 235 -4.78 8.59 -18.86
CA TRP A 235 -4.55 9.37 -20.08
C TRP A 235 -5.84 9.96 -20.66
N TYR A 236 -6.95 9.22 -20.65
CA TYR A 236 -8.23 9.71 -21.15
C TYR A 236 -8.75 10.88 -20.32
N ASP A 237 -8.72 10.80 -18.99
CA ASP A 237 -9.10 11.91 -18.10
C ASP A 237 -8.22 13.12 -18.40
N TRP A 238 -6.89 12.96 -18.34
CA TRP A 238 -5.95 14.03 -18.63
C TRP A 238 -6.22 14.68 -20.00
N ALA A 239 -6.46 13.90 -21.04
CA ALA A 239 -6.68 14.41 -22.39
C ALA A 239 -8.01 15.18 -22.53
N THR A 240 -9.02 14.87 -21.71
CA THR A 240 -10.38 15.44 -21.81
C THR A 240 -10.68 16.51 -20.75
N THR A 241 -9.81 16.67 -19.75
CA THR A 241 -9.99 17.66 -18.69
C THR A 241 -8.88 18.72 -18.64
N THR A 242 -7.67 18.40 -19.10
CA THR A 242 -6.51 19.30 -18.93
C THR A 242 -6.47 20.39 -20.01
N VAL A 243 -6.30 21.63 -19.55
CA VAL A 243 -5.89 22.76 -20.38
C VAL A 243 -4.38 22.94 -20.19
N SER A 244 -3.56 22.46 -21.14
CA SER A 244 -2.10 22.62 -21.08
C SER A 244 -1.64 23.71 -22.04
N SER A 245 -0.67 24.52 -21.62
CA SER A 245 0.01 25.49 -22.49
C SER A 245 0.97 24.84 -23.50
N GLU A 246 1.31 23.56 -23.32
CA GLU A 246 2.16 22.80 -24.23
C GLU A 246 1.42 22.40 -25.52
N PHE A 247 0.10 22.54 -25.49
CA PHE A 247 -0.80 22.09 -26.52
C PHE A 247 -1.71 23.27 -26.90
N ASP A 248 -1.59 23.78 -28.14
CA ASP A 248 -2.44 24.87 -28.68
C ASP A 248 -3.95 24.51 -28.79
N TRP A 249 -4.36 23.38 -28.22
CA TRP A 249 -5.68 22.79 -28.27
C TRP A 249 -6.14 22.61 -26.83
N GLY A 250 -7.37 23.05 -26.55
CA GLY A 250 -8.01 22.82 -25.26
C GLY A 250 -8.33 21.35 -25.03
N PRO A 251 -9.08 21.02 -23.95
CA PRO A 251 -9.44 19.66 -23.62
C PRO A 251 -10.14 18.98 -24.80
N LEU A 252 -9.81 17.72 -25.03
CA LEU A 252 -10.40 16.98 -26.13
C LEU A 252 -11.86 16.65 -25.89
N ASP A 253 -12.63 16.67 -26.97
CA ASP A 253 -13.90 15.95 -26.96
C ASP A 253 -13.66 14.43 -26.92
N LYS A 254 -14.72 13.72 -26.52
CA LYS A 254 -14.71 12.26 -26.36
C LYS A 254 -14.25 11.55 -27.63
N GLU A 255 -14.78 11.94 -28.78
CA GLU A 255 -14.48 11.32 -30.07
C GLU A 255 -12.99 11.48 -30.45
N ALA A 256 -12.42 12.67 -30.26
CA ALA A 256 -11.02 12.94 -30.53
C ALA A 256 -10.10 12.16 -29.57
N ALA A 257 -10.45 12.09 -28.28
CA ALA A 257 -9.70 11.32 -27.30
C ALA A 257 -9.70 9.82 -27.64
N LEU A 258 -10.86 9.24 -27.97
CA LEU A 258 -10.98 7.83 -28.37
C LEU A 258 -10.20 7.53 -29.66
N LYS A 259 -10.22 8.45 -30.64
CA LYS A 259 -9.44 8.30 -31.87
C LYS A 259 -7.93 8.31 -31.59
N LYS A 260 -7.47 9.12 -30.63
CA LYS A 260 -6.07 9.09 -30.20
C LYS A 260 -5.71 7.79 -29.50
N ILE A 261 -6.57 7.27 -28.62
CA ILE A 261 -6.38 5.95 -27.99
C ILE A 261 -6.25 4.85 -29.05
N GLU A 262 -7.11 4.88 -30.08
CA GLU A 262 -7.03 3.93 -31.20
C GLU A 262 -5.68 3.99 -31.93
N VAL A 263 -5.17 5.19 -32.22
CA VAL A 263 -3.87 5.38 -32.88
C VAL A 263 -2.69 4.95 -31.99
N MET A 264 -2.84 5.07 -30.67
CA MET A 264 -1.82 4.71 -29.70
C MET A 264 -1.85 3.24 -29.25
N ALA A 265 -2.87 2.48 -29.66
CA ALA A 265 -2.97 1.05 -29.41
C ALA A 265 -1.75 0.29 -29.95
N GLY A 266 -1.17 -0.58 -29.12
CA GLY A 266 0.07 -1.31 -29.44
C GLY A 266 1.35 -0.45 -29.37
N LYS A 267 1.25 0.82 -28.96
CA LYS A 267 2.39 1.71 -28.70
C LYS A 267 2.39 2.21 -27.26
N HIS A 268 1.43 3.06 -26.90
CA HIS A 268 1.25 3.49 -25.51
C HIS A 268 0.48 2.42 -24.74
N PHE A 269 -0.63 1.95 -25.32
CA PHE A 269 -1.60 1.13 -24.62
C PHE A 269 -1.60 -0.30 -25.13
N ASP A 270 -1.97 -1.21 -24.23
CA ASP A 270 -2.33 -2.57 -24.60
C ASP A 270 -3.41 -2.53 -25.69
N PRO A 271 -3.17 -3.15 -26.86
CA PRO A 271 -4.09 -3.05 -27.99
C PRO A 271 -5.46 -3.70 -27.71
N HIS A 272 -5.50 -4.73 -26.85
CA HIS A 272 -6.76 -5.35 -26.46
C HIS A 272 -7.53 -4.42 -25.53
N LEU A 273 -6.89 -3.90 -24.47
CA LEU A 273 -7.55 -2.99 -23.55
C LEU A 273 -7.98 -1.68 -24.21
N ALA A 274 -7.17 -1.12 -25.13
CA ALA A 274 -7.54 0.09 -25.87
C ALA A 274 -8.82 -0.12 -26.71
N LYS A 275 -8.92 -1.25 -27.42
CA LYS A 275 -10.12 -1.60 -28.18
C LYS A 275 -11.34 -1.73 -27.25
N THR A 276 -11.19 -2.48 -26.16
CA THR A 276 -12.27 -2.72 -25.21
C THR A 276 -12.70 -1.45 -24.49
N PHE A 277 -11.77 -0.53 -24.19
CA PHE A 277 -12.06 0.78 -23.63
C PHE A 277 -12.87 1.64 -24.60
N ILE A 278 -12.53 1.65 -25.89
CA ILE A 278 -13.33 2.36 -26.91
C ILE A 278 -14.74 1.79 -27.00
N GLU A 279 -14.91 0.46 -26.94
CA GLU A 279 -16.22 -0.19 -26.92
C GLU A 279 -17.04 0.17 -25.68
N PHE A 280 -16.40 0.19 -24.50
CA PHE A 280 -16.99 0.64 -23.24
C PHE A 280 -17.47 2.09 -23.33
N MET A 281 -16.61 3.00 -23.81
CA MET A 281 -16.93 4.42 -23.89
C MET A 281 -18.03 4.75 -24.90
N LYS A 282 -18.24 3.91 -25.92
CA LYS A 282 -19.36 4.06 -26.87
C LYS A 282 -20.72 3.67 -26.28
N GLN A 283 -20.75 2.92 -25.19
CA GLN A 283 -21.98 2.50 -24.51
C GLN A 283 -22.45 3.47 -23.42
N ARG A 284 -21.56 4.38 -22.99
CA ARG A 284 -21.87 5.56 -22.17
C ARG A 284 -22.23 6.74 -23.06
#